data_AF-A0A7X7H679-F1
#
_entry.id   AF-A0A7X7H679-F1
#
_cell.length_a   1.000
_cell.length_b   1.000
_cell.length_c   1.000
_cell.angle_alpha   90.00
_cell.angle_beta   90.00
_cell.angle_gamma   90.00
#
_symmetry.space_group_name_H-M   'P 1'
#
loop_
_entity.id
_entity.type
_entity.pdbx_description
1 polymer ?
#
loop_
_entity_poly.entity_id
_entity_poly.type
_entity_poly.pdbx_seq_one_letter_code
_entity_poly.pdbx_strand_id
1 'polypeptide(L)'
;MANKKTPEINGGSMADISFIVLIFFLMVTTMDQEKGLSRRLPPMPTEDQQVEDQKVNRRNIIIVKINVNDRIFAGNEAIDVSQLKDKIVEFLTNPADNPNLPEKEMTEIEGFGQYNVSKGVISLQNDRGTTYSKYIEVQN
;
A
#
# COMPACT_ATOMS: atom_id res chain seq x y z
N MET A 1 44.64 -51.07 -35.44
CA MET A 1 43.99 -50.31 -34.35
C MET A 1 44.06 -48.83 -34.70
N ALA A 2 42.95 -48.23 -35.14
CA ALA A 2 42.91 -46.82 -35.49
C ALA A 2 42.59 -46.00 -34.24
N ASN A 3 43.59 -45.35 -33.67
CA ASN A 3 43.42 -44.46 -32.52
C ASN A 3 42.89 -43.12 -33.04
N LYS A 4 41.57 -42.93 -33.01
CA LYS A 4 40.93 -41.64 -33.33
C LYS A 4 41.20 -40.69 -32.16
N LYS A 5 42.18 -39.78 -32.30
CA LYS A 5 42.40 -38.70 -31.32
C LYS A 5 41.09 -37.94 -31.13
N THR A 6 40.60 -37.89 -29.90
CA THR A 6 39.49 -37.03 -29.50
C THR A 6 39.87 -35.57 -29.78
N PRO A 7 38.99 -34.77 -30.42
CA PRO A 7 39.28 -33.36 -30.64
C PRO A 7 39.52 -32.68 -29.29
N GLU A 8 40.68 -32.06 -29.12
CA GLU A 8 40.95 -31.23 -27.95
C GLU A 8 40.07 -29.99 -28.03
N ILE A 9 39.12 -29.90 -27.10
CA ILE A 9 38.27 -28.73 -26.94
C ILE A 9 39.16 -27.59 -26.43
N ASN A 10 39.21 -26.47 -27.16
CA ASN A 10 39.99 -25.30 -26.77
C ASN A 10 39.34 -24.61 -25.56
N GLY A 11 39.67 -25.11 -24.36
CA GLY A 11 39.07 -24.69 -23.09
C GLY A 11 39.37 -23.25 -22.70
N GLY A 12 40.45 -22.65 -23.21
CA GLY A 12 40.82 -21.26 -22.91
C GLY A 12 39.79 -20.27 -23.45
N SER A 13 39.47 -20.35 -24.73
CA SER A 13 38.50 -19.44 -25.37
C SER A 13 37.07 -19.66 -24.90
N MET A 14 36.69 -20.90 -24.58
CA MET A 14 35.37 -21.20 -24.02
C MET A 14 35.21 -20.70 -22.58
N ALA A 15 36.27 -20.75 -21.77
CA ALA A 15 36.25 -20.22 -20.41
C ALA A 15 36.11 -18.69 -20.40
N ASP A 16 36.83 -17.97 -21.25
CA ASP A 16 36.75 -16.51 -21.32
C ASP A 16 35.36 -16.04 -21.76
N ILE A 17 34.78 -16.66 -22.78
CA ILE A 17 33.42 -16.31 -23.25
C ILE A 17 32.39 -16.59 -22.16
N SER A 18 32.49 -17.74 -21.49
CA SER A 18 31.56 -18.09 -20.41
C SER A 18 31.68 -17.15 -19.21
N PHE A 19 32.89 -16.69 -18.89
CA PHE A 19 33.15 -15.75 -17.81
C PHE A 19 32.57 -14.36 -18.10
N ILE A 20 32.74 -13.85 -19.33
CA ILE A 20 32.14 -12.58 -19.77
C ILE A 20 30.62 -12.65 -19.74
N VAL A 21 30.02 -13.74 -20.24
CA VAL A 21 28.55 -13.93 -20.22
C VAL A 21 28.03 -14.00 -18.78
N LEU A 22 28.76 -14.66 -17.87
CA LEU A 22 28.38 -14.72 -16.45
C LEU A 22 28.42 -13.34 -15.78
N ILE A 23 29.48 -12.55 -16.02
CA ILE A 23 29.57 -11.18 -15.51
C ILE A 23 28.48 -10.30 -16.12
N PHE A 24 28.20 -10.45 -17.41
CA PHE A 24 27.11 -9.73 -18.06
C PHE A 24 25.78 -10.03 -17.38
N PHE A 25 25.43 -11.31 -17.16
CA PHE A 25 24.24 -11.66 -16.41
C PHE A 25 24.27 -11.07 -15.00
N LEU A 26 25.36 -11.22 -14.26
CA LEU A 26 25.48 -10.67 -12.90
C LEU A 26 25.32 -9.14 -12.84
N MET A 27 25.80 -8.43 -13.88
CA MET A 27 25.76 -6.97 -13.97
C MET A 27 24.38 -6.46 -14.39
N VAL A 28 23.70 -7.12 -15.33
CA VAL A 28 22.37 -6.69 -15.80
C VAL A 28 21.22 -7.27 -14.97
N THR A 29 21.46 -8.33 -14.18
CA THR A 29 20.51 -8.78 -13.16
C THR A 29 20.62 -7.91 -11.91
N THR A 30 20.47 -6.60 -12.08
CA THR A 30 20.03 -5.78 -10.96
C THR A 30 18.55 -6.08 -10.76
N MET A 31 18.20 -6.76 -9.67
CA MET A 31 16.82 -6.72 -9.18
C MET A 31 16.53 -5.26 -8.86
N ASP A 32 15.90 -4.54 -9.79
CA ASP A 32 15.37 -3.21 -9.54
C ASP A 32 14.29 -3.37 -8.46
N GLN A 33 14.64 -3.06 -7.22
CA GLN A 33 13.70 -3.04 -6.11
C GLN A 33 12.91 -1.75 -6.27
N GLU A 34 11.90 -1.76 -7.14
CA GLU A 34 10.92 -0.69 -7.17
C GLU A 34 10.21 -0.66 -5.81
N LYS A 35 10.73 0.19 -4.93
CA LYS A 35 10.10 0.82 -3.77
C LYS A 35 9.11 -0.10 -3.04
N GLY A 36 9.64 -0.88 -2.11
CA GLY A 36 8.82 -1.58 -1.13
C GLY A 36 7.81 -0.63 -0.47
N LEU A 37 6.61 -1.13 -0.22
CA LEU A 37 5.61 -0.43 0.58
C LEU A 37 6.24 -0.09 1.93
N SER A 38 6.40 1.20 2.25
CA SER A 38 6.87 1.66 3.57
C SER A 38 5.77 1.51 4.62
N ARG A 39 5.15 0.33 4.69
CA ARG A 39 4.16 -0.03 5.69
C ARG A 39 4.55 -1.38 6.28
N ARG A 40 4.52 -1.43 7.61
CA ARG A 40 4.46 -2.71 8.31
C ARG A 40 3.10 -3.31 7.99
N LEU A 41 3.09 -4.54 7.49
CA LEU A 41 1.87 -5.31 7.44
C LEU A 41 1.28 -5.39 8.85
N PRO A 42 -0.05 -5.36 9.01
CA PRO A 42 -0.65 -5.63 10.30
C PRO A 42 -0.13 -6.98 10.82
N PRO A 43 0.03 -7.14 12.15
CA PRO A 43 0.44 -8.42 12.72
C PRO A 43 -0.54 -9.50 12.26
N MET A 44 -0.04 -10.72 12.07
CA MET A 44 -0.92 -11.85 11.76
C MET A 44 -1.95 -11.99 12.88
N PRO A 45 -3.21 -12.27 12.54
CA PRO A 45 -4.22 -12.42 13.56
C PRO A 45 -3.89 -13.62 14.45
N THR A 46 -4.04 -13.46 15.76
CA THR A 46 -3.90 -14.56 16.72
C THR A 46 -5.06 -15.56 16.51
N GLU A 47 -4.88 -16.86 16.76
CA GLU A 47 -5.92 -17.89 16.54
C GLU A 47 -7.26 -17.58 17.26
N ASP A 48 -7.22 -16.77 18.33
CA ASP A 48 -8.39 -16.32 19.09
C ASP A 48 -8.99 -14.97 18.64
N GLN A 49 -8.41 -14.30 17.64
CA GLN A 49 -9.00 -13.09 17.06
C GLN A 49 -10.18 -13.47 16.17
N GLN A 50 -11.36 -13.49 16.77
CA GLN A 50 -12.60 -13.43 16.01
C GLN A 50 -12.53 -12.18 15.13
N VAL A 51 -12.70 -12.37 13.82
CA VAL A 51 -12.96 -11.27 12.89
C VAL A 51 -14.30 -10.68 13.34
N GLU A 52 -14.26 -9.72 14.24
CA GLU A 52 -15.43 -8.93 14.54
C GLU A 52 -15.76 -8.20 13.25
N ASP A 53 -16.82 -8.64 12.57
CA ASP A 53 -17.54 -7.81 11.61
C ASP A 53 -18.07 -6.62 12.40
N GLN A 54 -17.20 -5.63 12.64
CA GLN A 54 -17.59 -4.37 13.22
C GLN A 54 -18.63 -3.80 12.27
N LYS A 55 -19.89 -3.89 12.69
CA LYS A 55 -21.03 -3.38 11.95
C LYS A 55 -21.02 -1.87 12.09
N VAL A 56 -20.05 -1.23 11.42
CA VAL A 56 -19.86 0.21 11.44
C VAL A 56 -21.06 0.83 10.75
N ASN A 57 -21.70 1.78 11.43
CA ASN A 57 -22.83 2.50 10.88
C ASN A 57 -22.40 3.24 9.60
N ARG A 58 -23.21 3.19 8.54
CA ARG A 58 -22.86 3.78 7.23
C ARG A 58 -22.50 5.27 7.33
N ARG A 59 -23.10 5.99 8.29
CA ARG A 59 -22.79 7.41 8.54
C ARG A 59 -21.38 7.67 9.07
N ASN A 60 -20.75 6.65 9.65
CA ASN A 60 -19.40 6.74 10.17
C ASN A 60 -18.35 6.40 9.09
N ILE A 61 -18.74 6.02 7.88
CA ILE A 61 -17.81 5.60 6.83
C ILE A 61 -17.67 6.69 5.76
N ILE A 62 -16.44 7.14 5.51
CA ILE A 62 -16.11 7.94 4.34
C ILE A 62 -15.32 7.08 3.34
N ILE A 63 -15.79 7.03 2.10
CA ILE A 63 -15.12 6.29 1.03
C ILE A 63 -14.22 7.25 0.27
N VAL A 64 -12.91 6.99 0.30
CA VAL A 64 -11.93 7.69 -0.53
C VAL A 64 -11.65 6.81 -1.74
N LYS A 65 -12.12 7.21 -2.91
CA LYS A 65 -11.98 6.45 -4.15
C LYS A 65 -10.99 7.11 -5.10
N ILE A 66 -10.07 6.34 -5.65
CA ILE A 66 -9.21 6.76 -6.77
C ILE A 66 -9.66 6.06 -8.06
N ASN A 67 -9.87 6.85 -9.12
CA ASN A 67 -10.28 6.35 -10.42
C ASN A 67 -9.08 6.18 -11.38
N VAL A 68 -9.29 5.50 -12.51
CA VAL A 68 -8.28 5.25 -13.56
C VAL A 68 -7.64 6.52 -14.16
N ASN A 69 -8.29 7.68 -14.02
CA ASN A 69 -7.76 8.97 -14.44
C ASN A 69 -7.01 9.70 -13.32
N ASP A 70 -6.58 8.96 -12.28
CA ASP A 70 -5.90 9.48 -11.08
C ASP A 70 -6.66 10.59 -10.34
N ARG A 71 -7.99 10.64 -10.53
CA ARG A 71 -8.89 11.55 -9.81
C ARG A 71 -9.33 10.94 -8.49
N ILE A 72 -9.31 11.74 -7.44
CA ILE A 72 -9.68 11.34 -6.09
C ILE A 72 -11.07 11.86 -5.78
N PHE A 73 -11.86 10.99 -5.17
CA PHE A 73 -13.19 11.27 -4.70
C PHE A 73 -13.25 10.98 -3.21
N ALA A 74 -13.69 11.94 -2.40
CA ALA A 74 -14.01 11.72 -1.00
C ALA A 74 -15.53 11.76 -0.85
N GLY A 75 -16.14 10.59 -0.67
CA GLY A 75 -17.57 10.37 -0.82
C GLY A 75 -17.99 10.58 -2.28
N ASN A 76 -18.83 11.57 -2.52
CA ASN A 76 -19.36 11.90 -3.85
C ASN A 76 -18.65 13.09 -4.51
N GLU A 77 -17.69 13.72 -3.85
CA GLU A 77 -17.05 14.94 -4.32
C GLU A 77 -15.64 14.66 -4.82
N ALA A 78 -15.33 15.17 -6.02
CA ALA A 78 -13.98 15.18 -6.55
C ALA A 78 -13.15 16.24 -5.82
N ILE A 79 -12.00 15.83 -5.28
CA ILE A 79 -11.12 16.71 -4.51
C ILE A 79 -9.67 16.50 -4.91
N ASP A 80 -8.85 17.51 -4.64
CA ASP A 80 -7.40 17.42 -4.79
C ASP A 80 -6.78 16.72 -3.56
N VAL A 81 -5.60 16.10 -3.72
CA VAL A 81 -4.86 15.45 -2.62
C VAL A 81 -4.57 16.44 -1.50
N SER A 82 -4.23 17.67 -1.87
CA SER A 82 -3.92 18.74 -0.90
C SER A 82 -5.08 19.01 0.07
N GLN A 83 -6.32 18.87 -0.39
CA GLN A 83 -7.54 19.12 0.39
C GLN A 83 -8.08 17.85 1.08
N LEU A 84 -7.62 16.66 0.68
CA LEU A 84 -8.06 15.39 1.24
C LEU A 84 -7.81 15.31 2.74
N LYS A 85 -6.64 15.75 3.18
CA LYS A 85 -6.26 15.75 4.60
C LYS A 85 -7.23 16.59 5.43
N ASP A 86 -7.46 17.83 5.02
CA ASP A 86 -8.31 18.76 5.77
C ASP A 86 -9.75 18.25 5.84
N LYS A 87 -10.28 17.72 4.73
CA LYS A 87 -11.62 17.15 4.68
C LYS A 87 -11.77 15.89 5.55
N ILE A 88 -10.76 15.02 5.57
CA ILE A 88 -10.75 13.84 6.45
C ILE A 88 -10.68 14.27 7.92
N VAL A 89 -9.84 15.24 8.26
CA VAL A 89 -9.74 15.76 9.64
C VAL A 89 -11.05 16.38 10.08
N GLU A 90 -11.72 17.15 9.22
CA GLU A 90 -13.04 17.71 9.49
C GLU A 90 -14.09 16.61 9.70
N PHE A 91 -14.11 15.59 8.83
CA PHE A 91 -14.99 14.44 8.95
C PHE A 91 -14.80 13.71 10.28
N LEU A 92 -13.55 13.39 10.65
CA LEU A 92 -13.25 12.70 11.91
C LEU A 92 -13.56 13.56 13.13
N THR A 93 -13.16 14.83 13.11
CA THR A 93 -13.32 15.73 14.27
C THR A 93 -14.77 16.09 14.50
N ASN A 94 -15.60 16.12 13.45
CA ASN A 94 -17.02 16.50 13.48
C ASN A 94 -17.30 17.65 14.49
N PRO A 95 -16.71 18.84 14.30
CA PRO A 95 -16.76 19.91 15.29
C PRO A 95 -18.17 20.46 15.53
N ALA A 96 -19.05 20.37 14.53
CA ALA A 96 -20.43 20.85 14.59
C ALA A 96 -21.43 19.80 15.09
N ASP A 97 -20.96 18.62 15.50
CA ASP A 97 -21.76 17.48 15.96
C ASP A 97 -22.96 17.17 15.03
N ASN A 98 -22.70 17.20 13.72
CA ASN A 98 -23.73 17.04 12.73
C ASN A 98 -24.23 15.59 12.73
N PRO A 99 -25.56 15.34 12.74
CA PRO A 99 -26.12 13.99 12.71
C PRO A 99 -25.77 13.16 11.47
N ASN A 100 -25.27 13.81 10.40
CA ASN A 100 -24.81 13.15 9.17
C ASN A 100 -23.33 12.74 9.21
N LEU A 101 -22.58 13.14 10.24
CA LEU A 101 -21.15 12.90 10.42
C LEU A 101 -20.92 11.80 11.49
N PRO A 102 -19.68 11.26 11.63
CA PRO A 102 -19.42 10.14 12.51
C PRO A 102 -19.77 10.44 13.97
N GLU A 103 -20.29 9.41 14.63
CA GLU A 103 -20.51 9.39 16.08
C GLU A 103 -19.18 9.53 16.83
N LYS A 104 -19.24 10.20 17.99
CA LYS A 104 -18.15 10.21 18.95
C LYS A 104 -18.52 9.35 20.14
N GLU A 105 -17.57 8.60 20.65
CA GLU A 105 -17.69 7.83 21.87
C GLU A 105 -16.66 8.31 22.87
N MET A 106 -17.06 8.37 24.13
CA MET A 106 -16.16 8.66 25.24
C MET A 106 -15.35 7.40 25.49
N THR A 107 -14.07 7.44 25.16
CA THR A 107 -13.13 6.35 25.40
C THR A 107 -12.08 6.82 26.39
N GLU A 108 -11.78 5.97 27.38
CA GLU A 108 -10.70 6.21 28.31
C GLU A 108 -9.37 5.86 27.64
N ILE A 109 -8.56 6.88 27.40
CA ILE A 109 -7.22 6.71 26.83
C ILE A 109 -6.23 6.77 27.99
N GLU A 110 -5.45 5.70 28.17
CA GLU A 110 -4.40 5.64 29.19
C GLU A 110 -3.47 6.86 29.07
N GLY A 111 -3.39 7.66 30.15
CA GLY A 111 -2.58 8.88 30.22
C GLY A 111 -3.29 10.19 29.83
N PHE A 112 -4.43 10.15 29.13
CA PHE A 112 -5.19 11.34 28.72
C PHE A 112 -6.56 11.47 29.40
N GLY A 113 -7.06 10.40 30.03
CA GLY A 113 -8.38 10.39 30.68
C GLY A 113 -9.53 10.15 29.68
N GLN A 114 -10.73 10.60 30.02
CA GLN A 114 -11.91 10.46 29.16
C GLN A 114 -11.84 11.45 27.99
N TYR A 115 -11.69 10.93 26.77
CA TYR A 115 -11.62 11.74 25.56
C TYR A 115 -12.70 11.31 24.55
N ASN A 116 -13.26 12.29 23.84
CA ASN A 116 -14.21 12.03 22.77
C ASN A 116 -13.46 11.54 21.52
N VAL A 117 -13.55 10.25 21.23
CA VAL A 117 -12.95 9.62 20.05
C VAL A 117 -14.01 9.40 18.98
N SER A 118 -13.69 9.76 17.74
CA SER A 118 -14.58 9.54 16.60
C SER A 118 -14.62 8.06 16.20
N LYS A 119 -15.81 7.51 16.00
CA LYS A 119 -16.03 6.18 15.38
C LYS A 119 -15.88 6.20 13.86
N GLY A 120 -15.38 7.31 13.29
CA GLY A 120 -15.20 7.48 11.86
C GLY A 120 -14.20 6.48 11.27
N VAL A 121 -14.61 5.80 10.20
CA VAL A 121 -13.79 4.84 9.46
C VAL A 121 -13.56 5.35 8.04
N ILE A 122 -12.31 5.31 7.60
CA ILE A 122 -11.90 5.73 6.26
C ILE A 122 -11.70 4.47 5.42
N SER A 123 -12.51 4.32 4.36
CA SER A 123 -12.37 3.21 3.41
C SER A 123 -11.69 3.72 2.15
N LEU A 124 -10.45 3.26 1.91
CA LEU A 124 -9.73 3.54 0.68
C LEU A 124 -10.10 2.51 -0.40
N GLN A 125 -10.56 2.97 -1.56
CA GLN A 125 -10.91 2.13 -2.71
C GLN A 125 -10.14 2.62 -3.94
N ASN A 126 -9.46 1.71 -4.63
CA ASN A 126 -8.66 2.07 -5.80
C ASN A 126 -9.13 1.26 -7.01
N ASP A 127 -9.24 1.92 -8.16
CA ASP A 127 -9.43 1.23 -9.42
C ASP A 127 -8.11 0.58 -9.88
N ARG A 128 -8.19 -0.51 -10.65
CA ARG A 128 -7.03 -1.26 -11.17
C ARG A 128 -6.15 -0.42 -12.08
N GLY A 129 -6.71 0.62 -12.71
CA GLY A 129 -5.97 1.56 -13.56
C GLY A 129 -5.27 2.71 -12.82
N THR A 130 -5.31 2.75 -11.48
CA THR A 130 -4.71 3.84 -10.71
C THR A 130 -3.18 3.75 -10.73
N THR A 131 -2.50 4.88 -10.94
CA THR A 131 -1.04 4.93 -10.92
C THR A 131 -0.50 4.71 -9.49
N TYR A 132 0.57 3.92 -9.35
CA TYR A 132 1.20 3.65 -8.04
C TYR A 132 1.60 4.92 -7.30
N SER A 133 2.14 5.91 -8.02
CA SER A 133 2.49 7.22 -7.44
C SER A 133 1.28 7.90 -6.79
N LYS A 134 0.10 7.84 -7.42
CA LYS A 134 -1.12 8.46 -6.90
C LYS A 134 -1.66 7.72 -5.69
N TYR A 135 -1.61 6.39 -5.71
CA TYR A 135 -1.96 5.55 -4.57
C TYR A 135 -1.12 5.90 -3.33
N ILE A 136 0.20 6.06 -3.48
CA ILE A 136 1.10 6.44 -2.38
C ILE A 136 0.85 7.86 -1.91
N GLU A 137 0.58 8.80 -2.82
CA GLU A 137 0.27 10.19 -2.50
C GLU A 137 -0.97 10.34 -1.61
N VAL A 138 -2.00 9.53 -1.85
CA VAL A 138 -3.24 9.51 -1.04
C VAL A 138 -3.04 8.83 0.31
N GLN A 139 -2.06 7.94 0.41
CA GLN A 139 -1.84 7.10 1.59
C GLN A 139 -0.92 7.73 2.65
N ASN A 140 -0.12 8.73 2.26
CA ASN A 140 0.83 9.46 3.12
C ASN A 140 0.21 10.73 3.72
#